data_AF-A0A5E4AEK4-F1
#
_entry.id   AF-A0A5E4AEK4-F1
#
_cell.length_a   1.000
_cell.length_b   1.000
_cell.length_c   1.000
_cell.angle_alpha   90.00
_cell.angle_beta   90.00
_cell.angle_gamma   90.00
#
_symmetry.space_group_name_H-M   'P 1'
#
loop_
_entity.id
_entity.type
_entity.pdbx_description
1 polymer ?
#
loop_
_entity_poly.entity_id
_entity_poly.type
_entity_poly.pdbx_seq_one_letter_code
_entity_poly.pdbx_strand_id
1 'polypeptide(L)'
;MGLEAPRTGSEPLFPVTQLQAWSQRLLGSRLSGALLRASVYGQFVAGETQEEVEGCVRQLQALGLRPLLAVPTEEEPDSAAQTGEAWYEGNLDAMLRCVDLSRGLPESPDLAGKTLMQLKVTALASTRLCKDLTSWITKPGVSSELSPERLAEAMDSGQNLQVSCLNTEQNQHLQASLSRLNRVAQYARDQQVGLLVDAEYTFINPALSLLVAALAVRWNSPREGGPWVWNTYQAYLKDTHERLRRDAEAAHRAGLAFGVKLVRGAYLEKERKVSQLQGTEDPTQPDYEATSRSYSRCLELMLSLVSHHGPMCHLMVASHNEESVRQATKRYEVGEWETGAHRRAPFLQRDGQRAMGLQCFREDIKIFKPWIDKELSLIYWGVGKSDSSRK
;
A
#
# COMPACT_ATOMS: atom_id res chain seq x y z
N MET A 1 -37.25 -13.90 -41.89
CA MET A 1 -37.32 -13.18 -40.60
C MET A 1 -36.57 -14.00 -39.58
N GLY A 2 -35.40 -13.53 -39.17
CA GLY A 2 -34.51 -14.21 -38.24
C GLY A 2 -33.23 -13.42 -38.21
N LEU A 3 -33.13 -12.47 -37.28
CA LEU A 3 -31.91 -11.72 -37.01
C LEU A 3 -31.39 -12.16 -35.65
N GLU A 4 -30.22 -12.79 -35.69
CA GLU A 4 -29.45 -13.28 -34.55
C GLU A 4 -28.94 -12.13 -33.67
N ALA A 5 -28.83 -12.43 -32.38
CA ALA A 5 -28.27 -11.55 -31.37
C ALA A 5 -26.74 -11.35 -31.55
N PRO A 6 -26.18 -10.20 -31.17
CA PRO A 6 -24.74 -9.95 -31.29
C PRO A 6 -23.96 -10.71 -30.21
N ARG A 7 -22.90 -11.39 -30.65
CA ARG A 7 -21.96 -12.16 -29.84
C ARG A 7 -21.24 -11.25 -28.83
N THR A 8 -21.22 -11.68 -27.58
CA THR A 8 -20.45 -11.11 -26.48
C THR A 8 -18.94 -11.33 -26.70
N GLY A 9 -18.21 -10.25 -26.99
CA GLY A 9 -16.75 -10.24 -27.00
C GLY A 9 -16.22 -10.00 -25.58
N SER A 10 -16.03 -11.08 -24.82
CA SER A 10 -15.10 -11.09 -23.69
C SER A 10 -13.77 -11.61 -24.23
N GLU A 11 -12.82 -10.72 -24.53
CA GLU A 11 -11.43 -11.15 -24.62
C GLU A 11 -10.92 -11.41 -23.20
N PRO A 12 -10.53 -12.64 -22.86
CA PRO A 12 -9.91 -12.90 -21.58
C PRO A 12 -8.43 -12.54 -21.64
N LEU A 13 -7.85 -12.14 -20.50
CA LEU A 13 -6.40 -12.19 -20.27
C LEU A 13 -5.93 -13.66 -20.25
N PHE A 14 -5.96 -14.34 -21.40
CA PHE A 14 -5.32 -15.63 -21.67
C PHE A 14 -4.35 -15.41 -22.83
N PRO A 15 -3.06 -15.13 -22.54
CA PRO A 15 -2.07 -16.03 -23.13
C PRO A 15 -0.83 -16.32 -22.28
N VAL A 16 -0.50 -15.56 -21.23
CA VAL A 16 0.86 -15.61 -20.62
C VAL A 16 1.14 -16.94 -19.93
N THR A 17 0.20 -17.47 -19.15
CA THR A 17 0.38 -18.74 -18.42
C THR A 17 0.43 -19.96 -19.35
N GLN A 18 -0.36 -19.95 -20.43
CA GLN A 18 -0.32 -21.02 -21.43
C GLN A 18 0.96 -20.96 -22.26
N LEU A 19 1.41 -19.77 -22.68
CA LEU A 19 2.66 -19.59 -23.42
C LEU A 19 3.89 -19.95 -22.57
N GLN A 20 3.85 -19.62 -21.27
CA GLN A 20 4.89 -19.99 -20.31
C GLN A 20 4.93 -21.51 -20.10
N ALA A 21 3.79 -22.15 -19.89
CA ALA A 21 3.70 -23.61 -19.78
C ALA A 21 4.13 -24.33 -21.08
N TRP A 22 3.80 -23.77 -22.24
CA TRP A 22 4.23 -24.28 -23.54
C TRP A 22 5.74 -24.13 -23.75
N SER A 23 6.30 -22.94 -23.45
CA SER A 23 7.74 -22.67 -23.57
C SER A 23 8.57 -23.52 -22.59
N GLN A 24 8.09 -23.75 -21.37
CA GLN A 24 8.73 -24.64 -20.40
C GLN A 24 8.70 -26.10 -20.88
N ARG A 25 7.62 -26.55 -21.54
CA ARG A 25 7.53 -27.88 -22.14
C ARG A 25 8.46 -28.07 -23.34
N LEU A 26 8.67 -27.04 -24.15
CA LEU A 26 9.48 -27.11 -25.38
C LEU A 26 10.96 -26.84 -25.17
N LEU A 27 11.31 -25.86 -24.35
CA LEU A 27 12.68 -25.37 -24.17
C LEU A 27 13.30 -25.82 -22.84
N GLY A 28 12.48 -26.35 -21.92
CA GLY A 28 12.89 -26.61 -20.54
C GLY A 28 12.86 -25.33 -19.68
N SER A 29 12.73 -25.51 -18.36
CA SER A 29 12.56 -24.40 -17.39
C SER A 29 13.72 -23.40 -17.42
N ARG A 30 14.96 -23.87 -17.60
CA ARG A 30 16.17 -23.02 -17.61
C ARG A 30 16.25 -22.09 -18.82
N LEU A 31 16.00 -22.61 -20.03
CA LEU A 31 16.10 -21.83 -21.28
C LEU A 31 14.88 -20.92 -21.48
N SER A 32 13.68 -21.40 -21.13
CA SER A 32 12.47 -20.57 -21.08
C SER A 32 12.64 -19.41 -20.09
N GLY A 33 13.17 -19.67 -18.89
CA GLY A 33 13.48 -18.64 -17.90
C GLY A 33 14.53 -17.64 -18.39
N ALA A 34 15.60 -18.11 -19.05
CA ALA A 34 16.62 -17.23 -19.62
C ALA A 34 16.08 -16.31 -20.74
N LEU A 35 15.22 -16.82 -21.61
CA LEU A 35 14.56 -16.04 -22.67
C LEU A 35 13.56 -15.02 -22.11
N LEU A 36 12.76 -15.41 -21.12
CA LEU A 36 11.87 -14.48 -20.41
C LEU A 36 12.67 -13.37 -19.72
N ARG A 37 13.80 -13.69 -19.08
CA ARG A 37 14.71 -12.70 -18.48
C ARG A 37 15.38 -11.77 -19.51
N ALA A 38 15.72 -12.27 -20.69
CA ALA A 38 16.28 -11.46 -21.77
C ALA A 38 15.23 -10.58 -22.49
N SER A 39 13.95 -10.81 -22.21
CA SER A 39 12.84 -10.06 -22.80
C SER A 39 12.41 -8.87 -21.94
N VAL A 40 11.36 -8.18 -22.39
CA VAL A 40 10.62 -7.14 -21.66
C VAL A 40 10.16 -7.61 -20.27
N TYR A 41 10.12 -8.92 -19.99
CA TYR A 41 9.84 -9.48 -18.66
C TYR A 41 11.00 -9.37 -17.67
N GLY A 42 12.26 -9.29 -18.12
CA GLY A 42 13.41 -9.13 -17.23
C GLY A 42 13.40 -7.83 -16.43
N GLN A 43 12.76 -6.78 -16.96
CA GLN A 43 12.56 -5.53 -16.22
C GLN A 43 11.59 -5.68 -15.04
N PHE A 44 10.79 -6.75 -15.04
CA PHE A 44 9.82 -7.11 -14.01
C PHE A 44 10.28 -8.34 -13.22
N VAL A 45 11.52 -8.82 -13.35
CA VAL A 45 12.01 -9.94 -12.53
C VAL A 45 13.30 -9.54 -11.83
N ALA A 46 13.28 -9.49 -10.51
CA ALA A 46 14.45 -9.11 -9.73
C ALA A 46 15.26 -10.32 -9.21
N GLY A 47 14.75 -11.56 -9.38
CA GLY A 47 15.47 -12.80 -9.07
C GLY A 47 14.56 -13.98 -8.72
N GLU A 48 15.09 -15.19 -8.85
CA GLU A 48 14.48 -16.47 -8.43
C GLU A 48 15.16 -17.03 -7.15
N THR A 49 16.34 -16.54 -6.80
CA THR A 49 17.08 -16.91 -5.57
C THR A 49 17.31 -15.71 -4.66
N GLN A 50 17.53 -15.95 -3.37
CA GLN A 50 17.87 -14.89 -2.41
C GLN A 50 19.13 -14.12 -2.84
N GLU A 51 20.13 -14.82 -3.38
CA GLU A 51 21.38 -14.21 -3.86
C GLU A 51 21.14 -13.28 -5.05
N GLU A 52 20.27 -13.68 -5.99
CA GLU A 52 19.85 -12.83 -7.11
C GLU A 52 19.07 -11.61 -6.63
N VAL A 53 18.18 -11.81 -5.65
CA VAL A 53 17.40 -10.72 -5.02
C VAL A 53 18.33 -9.71 -4.37
N GLU A 54 19.26 -10.15 -3.54
CA GLU A 54 20.25 -9.29 -2.89
C GLU A 54 21.13 -8.57 -3.92
N GLY A 55 21.53 -9.28 -4.99
CA GLY A 55 22.27 -8.69 -6.12
C GLY A 55 21.49 -7.56 -6.80
N CYS A 56 20.21 -7.78 -7.10
CA CYS A 56 19.35 -6.76 -7.69
C CYS A 56 19.15 -5.57 -6.74
N VAL A 57 18.94 -5.83 -5.44
CA VAL A 57 18.82 -4.79 -4.42
C VAL A 57 20.07 -3.93 -4.35
N ARG A 58 21.27 -4.53 -4.32
CA ARG A 58 22.55 -3.80 -4.31
C ARG A 58 22.72 -2.94 -5.57
N GLN A 59 22.33 -3.45 -6.74
CA GLN A 59 22.39 -2.68 -7.99
C GLN A 59 21.47 -1.46 -7.94
N LEU A 60 20.25 -1.61 -7.42
CA LEU A 60 19.31 -0.49 -7.26
C LEU A 60 19.83 0.53 -6.25
N GLN A 61 20.38 0.08 -5.12
CA GLN A 61 21.00 0.94 -4.11
C GLN A 61 22.20 1.73 -4.65
N ALA A 62 23.01 1.13 -5.53
CA ALA A 62 24.10 1.83 -6.20
C ALA A 62 23.61 2.97 -7.12
N LEU A 63 22.36 2.90 -7.59
CA LEU A 63 21.69 3.97 -8.34
C LEU A 63 21.01 5.01 -7.43
N GLY A 64 21.24 4.94 -6.11
CA GLY A 64 20.56 5.77 -5.11
C GLY A 64 19.09 5.37 -4.94
N LEU A 65 18.70 4.19 -5.44
CA LEU A 65 17.35 3.69 -5.31
C LEU A 65 17.25 2.78 -4.09
N ARG A 66 16.27 2.96 -3.21
CA ARG A 66 15.99 1.93 -2.21
C ARG A 66 14.86 1.01 -2.71
N PRO A 67 14.92 -0.30 -2.45
CA PRO A 67 13.82 -1.21 -2.74
C PRO A 67 12.94 -1.49 -1.51
N LEU A 68 11.69 -1.84 -1.79
CA LEU A 68 10.64 -2.26 -0.87
C LEU A 68 10.15 -3.61 -1.37
N LEU A 69 10.00 -4.55 -0.46
CA LEU A 69 9.43 -5.86 -0.78
C LEU A 69 7.94 -5.84 -0.54
N ALA A 70 7.21 -6.54 -1.40
CA ALA A 70 5.77 -6.66 -1.34
C ALA A 70 5.37 -8.13 -1.50
N VAL A 71 4.32 -8.52 -0.78
CA VAL A 71 3.61 -9.77 -1.07
C VAL A 71 2.44 -9.42 -2.01
N PRO A 72 2.51 -9.76 -3.31
CA PRO A 72 1.51 -9.39 -4.31
C PRO A 72 0.21 -10.18 -4.18
N THR A 73 0.08 -11.06 -3.17
CA THR A 73 -1.14 -11.81 -2.93
C THR A 73 -2.26 -10.88 -2.49
N GLU A 74 -3.43 -11.05 -3.10
CA GLU A 74 -4.71 -10.49 -2.70
C GLU A 74 -5.78 -11.55 -2.91
N GLU A 75 -6.91 -11.42 -2.22
CA GLU A 75 -8.10 -12.19 -2.57
C GLU A 75 -8.90 -11.40 -3.61
N GLU A 76 -9.15 -12.03 -4.76
CA GLU A 76 -10.02 -11.43 -5.77
C GLU A 76 -11.48 -11.46 -5.31
N PRO A 77 -12.18 -10.31 -5.35
CA PRO A 77 -13.60 -10.26 -5.01
C PRO A 77 -14.43 -11.21 -5.87
N ASP A 78 -15.40 -11.88 -5.25
CA ASP A 78 -16.36 -12.77 -5.91
C ASP A 78 -15.74 -13.96 -6.68
N SER A 79 -14.48 -14.32 -6.38
CA SER A 79 -13.84 -15.52 -6.93
C SER A 79 -14.54 -16.80 -6.46
N ALA A 80 -14.77 -17.74 -7.38
CA ALA A 80 -15.35 -19.05 -7.07
C ALA A 80 -14.37 -19.98 -6.32
N ALA A 81 -13.10 -19.59 -6.21
CA ALA A 81 -12.12 -20.34 -5.43
C ALA A 81 -12.46 -20.19 -3.94
N GLN A 82 -12.74 -21.31 -3.26
CA GLN A 82 -12.90 -21.30 -1.80
C GLN A 82 -11.56 -21.01 -1.15
N THR A 83 -11.40 -19.78 -0.66
CA THR A 83 -10.35 -19.39 0.28
C THR A 83 -10.74 -19.88 1.68
N GLY A 84 -9.80 -20.52 2.37
CA GLY A 84 -10.01 -21.03 3.74
C GLY A 84 -8.91 -20.56 4.67
N GLU A 85 -9.08 -20.74 5.99
CA GLU A 85 -8.09 -20.28 6.99
C GLU A 85 -6.66 -20.74 6.69
N ALA A 86 -6.47 -21.97 6.22
CA ALA A 86 -5.15 -22.48 5.85
C ALA A 86 -4.46 -21.65 4.74
N TRP A 87 -5.23 -21.06 3.82
CA TRP A 87 -4.68 -20.19 2.79
C TRP A 87 -4.19 -18.86 3.37
N TYR A 88 -4.94 -18.30 4.32
CA TYR A 88 -4.57 -17.07 5.04
C TYR A 88 -3.37 -17.30 5.98
N GLU A 89 -3.28 -18.46 6.64
CA GLU A 89 -2.09 -18.83 7.43
C GLU A 89 -0.84 -18.96 6.54
N GLY A 90 -0.98 -19.60 5.37
CA GLY A 90 0.12 -19.66 4.39
C GLY A 90 0.51 -18.28 3.84
N ASN A 91 -0.42 -17.32 3.76
CA ASN A 91 -0.12 -15.92 3.42
C ASN A 91 0.63 -15.22 4.55
N LEU A 92 0.22 -15.43 5.81
CA LEU A 92 0.94 -14.91 6.96
C LEU A 92 2.40 -15.38 6.94
N ASP A 93 2.63 -16.67 6.74
CA ASP A 93 3.99 -17.23 6.65
C ASP A 93 4.81 -16.58 5.52
N ALA A 94 4.19 -16.29 4.37
CA ALA A 94 4.86 -15.58 3.28
C ALA A 94 5.19 -14.13 3.66
N MET A 95 4.31 -13.44 4.39
CA MET A 95 4.57 -12.09 4.88
C MET A 95 5.68 -12.05 5.95
N LEU A 96 5.72 -13.00 6.88
CA LEU A 96 6.79 -13.10 7.88
C LEU A 96 8.15 -13.30 7.22
N ARG A 97 8.24 -14.18 6.21
CA ARG A 97 9.47 -14.33 5.42
C ARG A 97 9.82 -13.07 4.62
N CYS A 98 8.82 -12.33 4.14
CA CYS A 98 9.04 -11.04 3.47
C CYS A 98 9.67 -10.03 4.43
N VAL A 99 9.24 -10.00 5.70
CA VAL A 99 9.89 -9.20 6.77
C VAL A 99 11.36 -9.59 6.93
N ASP A 100 11.67 -10.89 7.01
CA ASP A 100 13.04 -11.39 7.17
C ASP A 100 13.93 -10.95 6.01
N LEU A 101 13.42 -11.08 4.78
CA LEU A 101 14.13 -10.63 3.58
C LEU A 101 14.33 -9.11 3.58
N SER A 102 13.31 -8.33 3.94
CA SER A 102 13.37 -6.87 4.05
C SER A 102 14.44 -6.43 5.06
N ARG A 103 14.55 -7.13 6.20
CA ARG A 103 15.55 -6.86 7.23
C ARG A 103 16.98 -7.18 6.77
N GLY A 104 17.14 -8.21 5.93
CA GLY A 104 18.42 -8.63 5.36
C GLY A 104 18.94 -7.71 4.26
N LEU A 105 18.12 -6.78 3.75
CA LEU A 105 18.56 -5.83 2.73
C LEU A 105 19.62 -4.88 3.30
N PRO A 106 20.72 -4.59 2.56
CA PRO A 106 21.76 -3.69 3.03
C PRO A 106 21.18 -2.31 3.36
N GLU A 107 21.55 -1.73 4.50
CA GLU A 107 21.20 -0.34 4.79
C GLU A 107 22.01 0.59 3.88
N SER A 108 21.35 1.60 3.31
CA SER A 108 22.04 2.67 2.57
C SER A 108 22.31 3.82 3.53
N PRO A 109 23.57 4.17 3.83
CA PRO A 109 23.92 5.23 4.78
C PRO A 109 23.36 6.61 4.41
N ASP A 110 23.13 6.85 3.11
CA ASP A 110 22.73 8.15 2.58
C ASP A 110 21.21 8.37 2.54
N LEU A 111 20.43 7.28 2.66
CA LEU A 111 18.97 7.32 2.67
C LEU A 111 18.50 7.19 4.12
N ALA A 112 17.92 8.24 4.70
CA ALA A 112 17.33 8.20 6.03
C ALA A 112 15.90 7.63 5.96
N GLY A 113 15.54 6.74 6.90
CA GLY A 113 14.18 6.22 7.05
C GLY A 113 14.12 4.70 7.21
N LYS A 114 13.03 4.20 7.79
CA LYS A 114 12.82 2.77 8.05
C LYS A 114 12.72 1.97 6.74
N THR A 115 13.15 0.71 6.79
CA THR A 115 12.79 -0.25 5.74
C THR A 115 11.30 -0.52 5.84
N LEU A 116 10.62 -0.59 4.69
CA LEU A 116 9.19 -0.84 4.61
C LEU A 116 8.95 -2.11 3.79
N MET A 117 7.87 -2.81 4.10
CA MET A 117 7.29 -3.83 3.23
C MET A 117 5.83 -3.51 2.95
N GLN A 118 5.34 -3.90 1.78
CA GLN A 118 3.96 -3.69 1.37
C GLN A 118 3.14 -4.97 1.53
N LEU A 119 1.92 -4.80 2.04
CA LEU A 119 0.94 -5.88 2.20
C LEU A 119 -0.44 -5.41 1.78
N LYS A 120 -1.27 -6.37 1.40
CA LYS A 120 -2.72 -6.20 1.19
C LYS A 120 -3.47 -6.91 2.30
N VAL A 121 -4.50 -6.27 2.83
CA VAL A 121 -5.28 -6.82 3.93
C VAL A 121 -6.07 -8.05 3.46
N THR A 122 -6.51 -8.08 2.21
CA THR A 122 -7.24 -9.23 1.66
C THR A 122 -6.42 -10.52 1.54
N ALA A 123 -5.09 -10.45 1.68
CA ALA A 123 -4.27 -11.64 1.85
C ALA A 123 -4.36 -12.23 3.27
N LEU A 124 -4.88 -11.48 4.24
CA LEU A 124 -5.06 -11.85 5.65
C LEU A 124 -6.49 -11.59 6.16
N ALA A 125 -7.47 -11.39 5.29
CA ALA A 125 -8.88 -11.25 5.70
C ALA A 125 -9.74 -11.43 4.46
N SER A 126 -10.91 -12.06 4.59
CA SER A 126 -11.73 -12.28 3.42
C SER A 126 -12.34 -10.98 2.88
N THR A 127 -12.41 -10.86 1.56
CA THR A 127 -13.13 -9.75 0.89
C THR A 127 -14.59 -9.68 1.34
N ARG A 128 -15.21 -10.84 1.57
CA ARG A 128 -16.58 -10.95 2.10
C ARG A 128 -16.70 -10.32 3.49
N LEU A 129 -15.82 -10.68 4.43
CA LEU A 129 -15.80 -10.06 5.76
C LEU A 129 -15.60 -8.54 5.66
N CYS A 130 -14.64 -8.09 4.86
CA CYS A 130 -14.36 -6.66 4.68
C CYS A 130 -15.56 -5.90 4.08
N LYS A 131 -16.31 -6.53 3.17
CA LYS A 131 -17.55 -5.97 2.61
C LYS A 131 -18.65 -5.88 3.67
N ASP A 132 -18.83 -6.93 4.47
CA ASP A 132 -19.83 -6.95 5.56
C ASP A 132 -19.52 -5.87 6.61
N LEU A 133 -18.27 -5.76 7.04
CA LEU A 133 -17.80 -4.70 7.95
C LEU A 133 -18.01 -3.31 7.34
N THR A 134 -17.66 -3.11 6.08
CA THR A 134 -17.87 -1.83 5.39
C THR A 134 -19.34 -1.43 5.35
N SER A 135 -20.24 -2.38 5.05
CA SER A 135 -21.69 -2.15 5.04
C SER A 135 -22.24 -1.73 6.39
N TRP A 136 -21.56 -2.10 7.48
CA TRP A 136 -21.95 -1.75 8.84
C TRP A 136 -21.41 -0.39 9.27
N ILE A 137 -20.11 -0.15 9.07
CA ILE A 137 -19.42 1.09 9.49
C ILE A 137 -19.97 2.32 8.77
N THR A 138 -20.46 2.14 7.54
CA THR A 138 -21.06 3.23 6.75
C THR A 138 -22.49 3.59 7.18
N LYS A 139 -23.13 2.83 8.07
CA LYS A 139 -24.49 3.13 8.56
C LYS A 139 -24.46 4.22 9.64
N PRO A 140 -25.29 5.28 9.52
CA PRO A 140 -25.39 6.31 10.55
C PRO A 140 -25.82 5.74 11.90
N GLY A 141 -25.11 6.11 12.99
CA GLY A 141 -25.53 5.83 14.37
C GLY A 141 -25.13 4.47 14.96
N VAL A 142 -24.35 3.64 14.25
CA VAL A 142 -24.07 2.24 14.65
C VAL A 142 -22.59 1.99 15.03
N SER A 143 -21.89 3.02 15.52
CA SER A 143 -20.42 3.09 15.44
C SER A 143 -19.62 2.64 16.69
N SER A 144 -20.24 2.16 17.77
CA SER A 144 -19.49 1.83 19.01
C SER A 144 -18.90 0.41 19.04
N GLU A 145 -19.38 -0.51 18.19
CA GLU A 145 -18.88 -1.89 18.15
C GLU A 145 -17.60 -2.08 17.36
N LEU A 146 -17.40 -1.27 16.33
CA LEU A 146 -16.28 -1.33 15.40
C LEU A 146 -15.45 -0.04 15.49
N SER A 147 -14.76 0.13 16.63
CA SER A 147 -13.80 1.22 16.79
C SER A 147 -12.35 0.70 16.70
N PRO A 148 -11.39 1.52 16.23
CA PRO A 148 -9.97 1.15 16.21
C PRO A 148 -9.46 0.63 17.56
N GLU A 149 -9.89 1.24 18.66
CA GLU A 149 -9.45 0.91 20.02
C GLU A 149 -9.94 -0.47 20.45
N ARG A 150 -11.21 -0.81 20.18
CA ARG A 150 -11.77 -2.14 20.50
C ARG A 150 -11.10 -3.25 19.70
N LEU A 151 -10.81 -3.00 18.42
CA LEU A 151 -10.09 -3.96 17.60
C LEU A 151 -8.64 -4.13 18.08
N ALA A 152 -7.97 -3.05 18.46
CA ALA A 152 -6.62 -3.10 19.04
C ALA A 152 -6.60 -3.87 20.37
N GLU A 153 -7.59 -3.68 21.24
CA GLU A 153 -7.73 -4.44 22.48
C GLU A 153 -7.96 -5.94 22.23
N ALA A 154 -8.76 -6.29 21.21
CA ALA A 154 -8.95 -7.68 20.80
C ALA A 154 -7.67 -8.32 20.26
N MET A 155 -6.83 -7.55 19.54
CA MET A 155 -5.52 -7.99 19.08
C MET A 155 -4.55 -8.28 20.25
N ASP A 156 -4.60 -7.46 21.31
CA ASP A 156 -3.73 -7.61 22.50
C ASP A 156 -4.15 -8.74 23.43
N SER A 157 -5.43 -8.77 23.76
CA SER A 157 -5.97 -9.71 24.75
C SER A 157 -6.12 -11.12 24.18
N GLY A 158 -6.19 -11.25 22.85
CA GLY A 158 -6.56 -12.48 22.17
C GLY A 158 -7.98 -12.96 22.50
N GLN A 159 -8.79 -12.13 23.18
CA GLN A 159 -10.16 -12.46 23.53
C GLN A 159 -11.07 -12.36 22.30
N ASN A 160 -12.11 -13.20 22.29
CA ASN A 160 -13.09 -13.23 21.22
C ASN A 160 -13.86 -11.91 21.15
N LEU A 161 -13.57 -11.12 20.12
CA LEU A 161 -14.41 -10.00 19.74
C LEU A 161 -15.76 -10.53 19.20
N GLN A 162 -16.85 -10.02 19.77
CA GLN A 162 -18.19 -10.27 19.25
C GLN A 162 -18.75 -8.98 18.68
N VAL A 163 -19.03 -9.00 17.38
CA VAL A 163 -19.68 -7.93 16.64
C VAL A 163 -21.08 -8.41 16.27
N SER A 164 -22.10 -7.67 16.71
CA SER A 164 -23.51 -8.07 16.60
C SER A 164 -23.99 -8.23 15.15
N CYS A 165 -23.37 -7.53 14.21
CA CYS A 165 -23.71 -7.60 12.80
C CYS A 165 -23.09 -8.80 12.06
N LEU A 166 -22.24 -9.57 12.74
CA LEU A 166 -21.56 -10.74 12.18
C LEU A 166 -22.13 -12.01 12.81
N ASN A 167 -22.25 -13.08 12.02
CA ASN A 167 -22.57 -14.40 12.53
C ASN A 167 -21.35 -15.02 13.24
N THR A 168 -21.53 -16.20 13.84
CA THR A 168 -20.47 -16.89 14.58
C THR A 168 -19.21 -17.16 13.75
N GLU A 169 -19.37 -17.64 12.52
CA GLU A 169 -18.24 -17.93 11.62
C GLU A 169 -17.50 -16.66 11.20
N GLN A 170 -18.24 -15.58 10.91
CA GLN A 170 -17.68 -14.28 10.57
C GLN A 170 -16.93 -13.66 11.75
N ASN A 171 -17.44 -13.76 12.98
CA ASN A 171 -16.73 -13.31 14.18
C ASN A 171 -15.46 -14.12 14.44
N GLN A 172 -15.50 -15.44 14.24
CA GLN A 172 -14.30 -16.29 14.32
C GLN A 172 -13.26 -15.92 13.27
N HIS A 173 -13.69 -15.71 12.02
CA HIS A 173 -12.80 -15.29 10.93
C HIS A 173 -12.24 -13.88 11.16
N LEU A 174 -13.03 -12.95 11.72
CA LEU A 174 -12.56 -11.63 12.13
C LEU A 174 -11.47 -11.75 13.20
N GLN A 175 -11.69 -12.56 14.23
CA GLN A 175 -10.70 -12.78 15.29
C GLN A 175 -9.40 -13.38 14.72
N ALA A 176 -9.50 -14.39 13.85
CA ALA A 176 -8.34 -14.98 13.18
C ALA A 176 -7.60 -13.94 12.32
N SER A 177 -8.33 -13.09 11.59
CA SER A 177 -7.77 -12.03 10.76
C SER A 177 -7.05 -10.96 11.58
N LEU A 178 -7.64 -10.53 12.70
CA LEU A 178 -7.00 -9.61 13.66
C LEU A 178 -5.72 -10.21 14.24
N SER A 179 -5.73 -11.50 14.60
CA SER A 179 -4.56 -12.22 15.09
C SER A 179 -3.44 -12.26 14.05
N ARG A 180 -3.76 -12.61 12.80
CA ARG A 180 -2.79 -12.64 11.69
C ARG A 180 -2.19 -11.27 11.40
N LEU A 181 -3.03 -10.23 11.31
CA LEU A 181 -2.61 -8.83 11.12
C LEU A 181 -1.72 -8.34 12.28
N ASN A 182 -2.09 -8.62 13.51
CA ASN A 182 -1.31 -8.22 14.68
C ASN A 182 0.05 -8.93 14.70
N ARG A 183 0.08 -10.24 14.38
CA ARG A 183 1.31 -11.03 14.37
C ARG A 183 2.32 -10.54 13.33
N VAL A 184 1.87 -10.21 12.11
CA VAL A 184 2.78 -9.62 11.10
C VAL A 184 3.25 -8.22 11.52
N ALA A 185 2.39 -7.39 12.10
CA ALA A 185 2.76 -6.05 12.57
C ALA A 185 3.77 -6.08 13.71
N GLN A 186 3.54 -6.93 14.71
CA GLN A 186 4.46 -7.15 15.81
C GLN A 186 5.82 -7.66 15.29
N TYR A 187 5.82 -8.68 14.45
CA TYR A 187 7.05 -9.25 13.92
C TYR A 187 7.84 -8.23 13.07
N ALA A 188 7.15 -7.49 12.19
CA ALA A 188 7.77 -6.45 11.39
C ALA A 188 8.42 -5.37 12.25
N ARG A 189 7.71 -4.87 13.27
CA ARG A 189 8.24 -3.91 14.24
C ARG A 189 9.48 -4.44 14.97
N ASP A 190 9.43 -5.67 15.46
CA ASP A 190 10.54 -6.31 16.17
C ASP A 190 11.78 -6.44 15.26
N GLN A 191 11.56 -6.63 13.96
CA GLN A 191 12.58 -6.61 12.92
C GLN A 191 12.88 -5.20 12.36
N GLN A 192 12.37 -4.12 12.95
CA GLN A 192 12.56 -2.74 12.48
C GLN A 192 12.10 -2.48 11.03
N VAL A 193 11.11 -3.23 10.57
CA VAL A 193 10.44 -3.07 9.27
C VAL A 193 9.06 -2.45 9.49
N GLY A 194 8.74 -1.38 8.78
CA GLY A 194 7.38 -0.83 8.76
C GLY A 194 6.49 -1.50 7.73
N LEU A 195 5.20 -1.55 8.01
CA LEU A 195 4.17 -2.10 7.14
C LEU A 195 3.46 -0.97 6.38
N LEU A 196 3.49 -1.08 5.05
CA LEU A 196 2.79 -0.22 4.11
C LEU A 196 1.54 -0.96 3.63
N VAL A 197 0.38 -0.59 4.17
CA VAL A 197 -0.87 -1.27 3.86
C VAL A 197 -1.50 -0.64 2.62
N ASP A 198 -1.71 -1.47 1.61
CA ASP A 198 -2.32 -1.05 0.34
C ASP A 198 -3.81 -0.75 0.50
N ALA A 199 -4.25 0.24 -0.26
CA ALA A 199 -5.66 0.45 -0.54
C ALA A 199 -6.06 -0.39 -1.75
N GLU A 200 -7.23 -1.00 -1.67
CA GLU A 200 -7.73 -1.96 -2.63
C GLU A 200 -9.02 -1.39 -3.27
N TYR A 201 -10.12 -2.14 -3.24
CA TYR A 201 -11.40 -1.74 -3.82
C TYR A 201 -12.23 -0.83 -2.91
N THR A 202 -12.99 0.10 -3.50
CA THR A 202 -13.78 1.09 -2.74
C THR A 202 -14.76 0.47 -1.76
N PHE A 203 -15.38 -0.65 -2.11
CA PHE A 203 -16.38 -1.32 -1.27
C PHE A 203 -15.81 -2.09 -0.08
N ILE A 204 -14.48 -2.23 0.04
CA ILE A 204 -13.81 -2.81 1.22
C ILE A 204 -12.89 -1.83 1.94
N ASN A 205 -12.45 -0.76 1.26
CA ASN A 205 -11.51 0.22 1.82
C ASN A 205 -11.92 0.80 3.19
N PRO A 206 -13.21 1.02 3.52
CA PRO A 206 -13.61 1.43 4.86
C PRO A 206 -13.23 0.39 5.95
N ALA A 207 -13.45 -0.90 5.70
CA ALA A 207 -13.02 -1.95 6.61
C ALA A 207 -11.49 -2.07 6.67
N LEU A 208 -10.80 -1.95 5.52
CA LEU A 208 -9.33 -1.97 5.51
C LEU A 208 -8.76 -0.81 6.33
N SER A 209 -9.30 0.41 6.16
CA SER A 209 -8.90 1.60 6.90
C SER A 209 -9.15 1.45 8.41
N LEU A 210 -10.27 0.82 8.81
CA LEU A 210 -10.54 0.50 10.21
C LEU A 210 -9.49 -0.46 10.80
N LEU A 211 -9.15 -1.53 10.07
CA LEU A 211 -8.14 -2.50 10.51
C LEU A 211 -6.74 -1.86 10.59
N VAL A 212 -6.39 -0.99 9.64
CA VAL A 212 -5.15 -0.22 9.66
C VAL A 212 -5.13 0.77 10.83
N ALA A 213 -6.24 1.44 11.11
CA ALA A 213 -6.36 2.34 12.25
C ALA A 213 -6.21 1.57 13.58
N ALA A 214 -6.76 0.36 13.70
CA ALA A 214 -6.57 -0.49 14.87
C ALA A 214 -5.10 -0.89 15.09
N LEU A 215 -4.42 -1.29 14.01
CA LEU A 215 -2.98 -1.54 14.05
C LEU A 215 -2.18 -0.28 14.41
N ALA A 216 -2.59 0.90 13.92
CA ALA A 216 -1.96 2.17 14.26
C ALA A 216 -2.18 2.55 15.73
N VAL A 217 -3.37 2.36 16.29
CA VAL A 217 -3.63 2.53 17.73
C VAL A 217 -2.67 1.66 18.53
N ARG A 218 -2.44 0.44 18.07
CA ARG A 218 -1.60 -0.52 18.76
C ARG A 218 -0.10 -0.25 18.66
N TRP A 219 0.37 0.14 17.47
CA TRP A 219 1.79 0.15 17.14
C TRP A 219 2.34 1.55 16.84
N ASN A 220 1.54 2.52 16.38
CA ASN A 220 2.05 3.84 15.98
C ASN A 220 2.25 4.85 17.12
N SER A 221 2.37 4.40 18.37
CA SER A 221 2.75 5.31 19.44
C SER A 221 4.14 5.93 19.16
N PRO A 222 4.34 7.25 19.30
CA PRO A 222 5.65 7.86 19.13
C PRO A 222 6.69 7.32 20.12
N ARG A 223 6.27 6.78 21.27
CA ARG A 223 7.16 6.10 22.22
C ARG A 223 7.79 4.83 21.64
N GLU A 224 7.12 4.18 20.70
CA GLU A 224 7.64 3.01 19.99
C GLU A 224 8.46 3.39 18.76
N GLY A 225 8.67 4.69 18.49
CA GLY A 225 9.40 5.17 17.31
C GLY A 225 8.63 4.95 16.00
N GLY A 226 7.30 4.95 16.06
CA GLY A 226 6.41 4.86 14.89
C GLY A 226 6.55 6.05 13.91
N PRO A 227 5.84 6.02 12.77
CA PRO A 227 4.81 5.05 12.41
C PRO A 227 5.42 3.73 11.92
N TRP A 228 4.90 2.63 12.47
CA TRP A 228 5.18 1.27 12.01
C TRP A 228 4.17 0.81 10.99
N VAL A 229 2.97 1.36 11.01
CA VAL A 229 1.86 0.99 10.13
C VAL A 229 1.47 2.23 9.34
N TRP A 230 1.47 2.10 8.01
CA TRP A 230 1.18 3.17 7.08
C TRP A 230 -0.06 2.82 6.28
N ASN A 231 -0.91 3.81 6.00
CA ASN A 231 -2.11 3.64 5.21
C ASN A 231 -1.97 4.26 3.82
N THR A 232 -2.63 3.69 2.82
CA THR A 232 -2.59 4.18 1.44
C THR A 232 -3.86 4.97 1.09
N TYR A 233 -3.69 6.15 0.47
CA TYR A 233 -4.77 7.03 0.05
C TYR A 233 -4.75 7.20 -1.47
N GLN A 234 -5.87 6.88 -2.11
CA GLN A 234 -6.00 6.86 -3.57
C GLN A 234 -6.66 8.15 -4.09
N ALA A 235 -5.89 9.06 -4.67
CA ALA A 235 -6.36 10.38 -5.08
C ALA A 235 -7.40 10.39 -6.23
N TYR A 236 -7.55 9.29 -6.96
CA TYR A 236 -8.61 9.09 -7.94
C TYR A 236 -10.01 8.99 -7.35
N LEU A 237 -10.18 8.87 -6.03
CA LEU A 237 -11.50 8.88 -5.38
C LEU A 237 -11.89 10.32 -5.02
N LYS A 238 -13.18 10.63 -5.18
CA LYS A 238 -13.75 11.96 -4.87
C LYS A 238 -13.59 12.35 -3.40
N ASP A 239 -13.64 11.38 -2.49
CA ASP A 239 -13.65 11.60 -1.04
C ASP A 239 -12.26 11.62 -0.38
N THR A 240 -11.18 11.27 -1.12
CA THR A 240 -9.86 11.03 -0.54
C THR A 240 -9.30 12.23 0.21
N HIS A 241 -9.47 13.46 -0.27
CA HIS A 241 -9.00 14.66 0.44
C HIS A 241 -9.64 14.79 1.82
N GLU A 242 -10.96 14.64 1.91
CA GLU A 242 -11.67 14.77 3.18
C GLU A 242 -11.46 13.57 4.11
N ARG A 243 -11.28 12.37 3.56
CA ARG A 243 -10.89 11.20 4.34
C ARG A 243 -9.50 11.38 4.95
N LEU A 244 -8.52 11.77 4.13
CA LEU A 244 -7.14 12.02 4.56
C LEU A 244 -7.06 13.06 5.69
N ARG A 245 -7.79 14.18 5.56
CA ARG A 245 -7.88 15.20 6.61
C ARG A 245 -8.47 14.65 7.91
N ARG A 246 -9.59 13.94 7.84
CA ARG A 246 -10.25 13.35 9.02
C ARG A 246 -9.37 12.34 9.74
N ASP A 247 -8.69 11.49 8.98
CA ASP A 247 -7.82 10.45 9.55
C ASP A 247 -6.56 11.05 10.19
N ALA A 248 -5.97 12.09 9.57
CA ALA A 248 -4.86 12.84 10.16
C ALA A 248 -5.25 13.51 11.47
N GLU A 249 -6.42 14.16 11.51
CA GLU A 249 -6.95 14.77 12.73
C GLU A 249 -7.25 13.72 13.81
N ALA A 250 -7.76 12.54 13.43
CA ALA A 250 -8.02 11.44 14.36
C ALA A 250 -6.72 10.89 14.96
N ALA A 251 -5.70 10.64 14.14
CA ALA A 251 -4.38 10.20 14.59
C ALA A 251 -3.74 11.24 15.53
N HIS A 252 -3.84 12.53 15.18
CA HIS A 252 -3.34 13.62 16.03
C HIS A 252 -4.04 13.68 17.39
N ARG A 253 -5.39 13.60 17.42
CA ARG A 253 -6.15 13.56 18.67
C ARG A 253 -5.81 12.35 19.54
N ALA A 254 -5.52 11.21 18.92
CA ALA A 254 -5.09 9.99 19.60
C ALA A 254 -3.60 10.01 20.02
N GLY A 255 -2.83 11.03 19.62
CA GLY A 255 -1.39 11.12 19.90
C GLY A 255 -0.55 10.08 19.16
N LEU A 256 -1.02 9.59 18.01
CA LEU A 256 -0.38 8.55 17.20
C LEU A 256 0.41 9.16 16.05
N ALA A 257 1.51 8.52 15.67
CA ALA A 257 2.24 8.86 14.46
C ALA A 257 1.43 8.45 13.22
N PHE A 258 1.28 9.37 12.26
CA PHE A 258 0.46 9.19 11.07
C PHE A 258 1.33 8.95 9.85
N GLY A 259 1.29 7.74 9.29
CA GLY A 259 2.02 7.34 8.08
C GLY A 259 1.09 7.22 6.87
N VAL A 260 1.39 7.96 5.80
CA VAL A 260 0.57 8.05 4.59
C VAL A 260 1.36 7.66 3.36
N LYS A 261 0.83 6.76 2.54
CA LYS A 261 1.20 6.57 1.14
C LYS A 261 0.16 7.24 0.25
N LEU A 262 0.54 8.28 -0.47
CA LEU A 262 -0.35 8.97 -1.40
C LEU A 262 -0.12 8.48 -2.83
N VAL A 263 -1.11 7.81 -3.40
CA VAL A 263 -1.11 7.28 -4.78
C VAL A 263 -2.23 7.93 -5.60
N ARG A 264 -2.19 7.77 -6.93
CA ARG A 264 -3.38 8.06 -7.76
C ARG A 264 -4.45 6.99 -7.59
N GLY A 265 -4.08 5.72 -7.71
CA GLY A 265 -5.00 4.57 -7.61
C GLY A 265 -4.80 3.60 -8.78
N ALA A 266 -5.10 2.32 -8.55
CA ALA A 266 -4.85 1.24 -9.51
C ALA A 266 -6.13 0.59 -10.07
N TYR A 267 -7.29 0.85 -9.46
CA TYR A 267 -8.53 0.12 -9.76
C TYR A 267 -9.58 0.94 -10.56
N LEU A 268 -9.20 2.09 -11.16
CA LEU A 268 -10.10 3.06 -11.83
C LEU A 268 -11.13 2.43 -12.76
N GLU A 269 -10.69 1.60 -13.70
CA GLU A 269 -11.59 1.00 -14.70
C GLU A 269 -12.56 0.00 -14.07
N LYS A 270 -12.09 -0.77 -13.08
CA LYS A 270 -12.91 -1.76 -12.38
C LYS A 270 -13.97 -1.08 -11.53
N GLU A 271 -13.62 -0.01 -10.81
CA GLU A 271 -14.59 0.81 -10.05
C GLU A 271 -15.67 1.40 -10.95
N ARG A 272 -15.28 2.01 -12.08
CA ARG A 272 -16.22 2.58 -13.05
C ARG A 272 -17.19 1.54 -13.61
N LYS A 273 -16.67 0.35 -13.96
CA LYS A 273 -17.48 -0.76 -14.45
C LYS A 273 -18.49 -1.24 -13.40
N VAL A 274 -18.07 -1.34 -12.14
CA VAL A 274 -18.95 -1.73 -11.03
C VAL A 274 -20.07 -0.70 -10.84
N SER A 275 -19.76 0.60 -10.79
CA SER A 275 -20.78 1.65 -10.66
C SER A 275 -21.78 1.64 -11.82
N GLN A 276 -21.31 1.44 -13.06
CA GLN A 276 -22.19 1.33 -14.22
C GLN A 276 -23.13 0.11 -14.13
N LEU A 277 -22.60 -1.06 -13.75
CA LEU A 277 -23.40 -2.28 -13.61
C LEU A 277 -24.44 -2.19 -12.48
N GLN A 278 -24.12 -1.48 -11.40
CA GLN A 278 -24.99 -1.32 -10.24
C GLN A 278 -25.94 -0.11 -10.37
N GLY A 279 -25.74 0.76 -11.35
CA GLY A 279 -26.48 2.01 -11.48
C GLY A 279 -26.23 2.99 -10.33
N THR A 280 -25.06 2.91 -9.69
CA THR A 280 -24.65 3.76 -8.56
C THR A 280 -23.76 4.92 -9.03
N GLU A 281 -23.58 5.94 -8.19
CA GLU A 281 -22.65 7.01 -8.50
C GLU A 281 -21.21 6.47 -8.63
N ASP A 282 -20.48 6.93 -9.65
CA ASP A 282 -19.05 6.68 -9.80
C ASP A 282 -18.28 7.38 -8.67
N PRO A 283 -17.58 6.65 -7.78
CA PRO A 283 -16.83 7.25 -6.68
C PRO A 283 -15.53 7.92 -7.16
N THR A 284 -15.16 7.74 -8.43
CA THR A 284 -13.90 8.20 -9.00
C THR A 284 -13.99 9.60 -9.58
N GLN A 285 -12.83 10.24 -9.73
CA GLN A 285 -12.71 11.50 -10.45
C GLN A 285 -13.08 11.30 -11.93
N PRO A 286 -13.67 12.31 -12.60
CA PRO A 286 -14.20 12.16 -13.95
C PRO A 286 -13.12 11.88 -15.00
N ASP A 287 -11.93 12.45 -14.83
CA ASP A 287 -10.83 12.37 -15.78
C ASP A 287 -9.45 12.40 -15.10
N TYR A 288 -8.42 12.28 -15.93
CA TYR A 288 -7.03 12.29 -15.50
C TYR A 288 -6.62 13.65 -14.91
N GLU A 289 -7.06 14.78 -15.48
CA GLU A 289 -6.75 16.09 -14.93
C GLU A 289 -7.39 16.31 -13.55
N ALA A 290 -8.63 15.85 -13.35
CA ALA A 290 -9.32 15.89 -12.07
C ALA A 290 -8.63 15.01 -11.03
N THR A 291 -8.19 13.81 -11.42
CA THR A 291 -7.34 12.94 -10.58
C THR A 291 -6.04 13.65 -10.20
N SER A 292 -5.40 14.33 -11.16
CA SER A 292 -4.16 15.07 -10.93
C SER A 292 -4.37 16.25 -9.97
N ARG A 293 -5.45 17.03 -10.13
CA ARG A 293 -5.82 18.11 -9.20
C ARG A 293 -6.12 17.57 -7.80
N SER A 294 -6.84 16.45 -7.71
CA SER A 294 -7.12 15.77 -6.44
C SER A 294 -5.83 15.33 -5.74
N TYR A 295 -4.88 14.75 -6.50
CA TYR A 295 -3.57 14.35 -5.98
C TYR A 295 -2.79 15.56 -5.44
N SER A 296 -2.67 16.64 -6.23
CA SER A 296 -1.98 17.86 -5.79
C SER A 296 -2.59 18.46 -4.53
N ARG A 297 -3.93 18.48 -4.42
CA ARG A 297 -4.62 18.94 -3.20
C ARG A 297 -4.28 18.07 -1.97
N CYS A 298 -4.30 16.75 -2.12
CA CYS A 298 -3.95 15.83 -1.03
C CYS A 298 -2.48 15.96 -0.64
N LEU A 299 -1.59 16.15 -1.61
CA LEU A 299 -0.17 16.40 -1.41
C LEU A 299 0.05 17.69 -0.62
N GLU A 300 -0.61 18.79 -1.00
CA GLU A 300 -0.51 20.08 -0.30
C GLU A 300 -1.01 19.99 1.14
N LEU A 301 -2.13 19.31 1.37
CA LEU A 301 -2.63 19.03 2.72
C LEU A 301 -1.57 18.30 3.55
N MET A 302 -0.99 17.22 3.02
CA MET A 302 -0.01 16.43 3.76
C MET A 302 1.31 17.17 3.98
N LEU A 303 1.80 17.92 3.01
CA LEU A 303 2.99 18.76 3.18
C LEU A 303 2.78 19.80 4.29
N SER A 304 1.60 20.40 4.35
CA SER A 304 1.22 21.29 5.45
C SER A 304 1.22 20.54 6.79
N LEU A 305 0.60 19.37 6.87
CA LEU A 305 0.56 18.57 8.11
C LEU A 305 1.95 18.10 8.55
N VAL A 306 2.81 17.66 7.64
CA VAL A 306 4.21 17.31 7.93
C VAL A 306 4.97 18.52 8.49
N SER A 307 4.76 19.71 7.91
CA SER A 307 5.37 20.94 8.40
C SER A 307 4.89 21.33 9.81
N HIS A 308 3.61 21.12 10.12
CA HIS A 308 3.03 21.52 11.41
C HIS A 308 3.24 20.48 12.52
N HIS A 309 3.19 19.19 12.20
CA HIS A 309 3.26 18.09 13.16
C HIS A 309 4.63 17.41 13.22
N GLY A 310 5.56 17.77 12.32
CA GLY A 310 6.95 17.32 12.34
C GLY A 310 7.08 15.79 12.37
N PRO A 311 7.80 15.21 13.35
CA PRO A 311 8.07 13.77 13.40
C PRO A 311 6.84 12.89 13.70
N MET A 312 5.66 13.49 13.89
CA MET A 312 4.41 12.76 14.10
C MET A 312 3.66 12.48 12.79
N CYS A 313 4.09 13.06 11.66
CA CYS A 313 3.41 12.94 10.38
C CYS A 313 4.41 12.60 9.29
N HIS A 314 4.14 11.53 8.55
CA HIS A 314 5.03 11.02 7.52
C HIS A 314 4.28 10.80 6.22
N LEU A 315 4.87 11.26 5.12
CA LEU A 315 4.30 11.20 3.79
C LEU A 315 5.23 10.47 2.82
N MET A 316 4.65 9.48 2.14
CA MET A 316 5.18 8.83 0.97
C MET A 316 4.45 9.30 -0.30
N VAL A 317 5.14 10.04 -1.17
CA VAL A 317 4.58 10.55 -2.45
C VAL A 317 4.83 9.54 -3.58
N ALA A 318 3.87 8.65 -3.81
CA ALA A 318 3.96 7.63 -4.86
C ALA A 318 3.38 8.14 -6.19
N SER A 319 4.26 8.48 -7.15
CA SER A 319 3.84 8.96 -8.48
C SER A 319 4.90 8.78 -9.57
N HIS A 320 4.50 8.37 -10.77
CA HIS A 320 5.36 8.42 -11.96
C HIS A 320 5.32 9.76 -12.70
N ASN A 321 4.48 10.68 -12.24
CA ASN A 321 4.29 11.96 -12.90
C ASN A 321 5.38 12.94 -12.42
N GLU A 322 6.26 13.34 -13.35
CA GLU A 322 7.39 14.22 -13.06
C GLU A 322 6.95 15.52 -12.37
N GLU A 323 5.83 16.11 -12.80
CA GLU A 323 5.33 17.35 -12.20
C GLU A 323 4.92 17.15 -10.74
N SER A 324 4.27 16.03 -10.42
CA SER A 324 3.89 15.69 -9.04
C SER A 324 5.12 15.51 -8.14
N VAL A 325 6.15 14.84 -8.66
CA VAL A 325 7.42 14.64 -7.94
C VAL A 325 8.15 15.98 -7.78
N ARG A 326 8.22 16.79 -8.83
CA ARG A 326 8.83 18.12 -8.82
C ARG A 326 8.12 19.07 -7.85
N GLN A 327 6.79 19.06 -7.82
CA GLN A 327 5.98 19.84 -6.87
C GLN A 327 6.35 19.48 -5.42
N ALA A 328 6.43 18.18 -5.11
CA ALA A 328 6.78 17.71 -3.77
C ALA A 328 8.21 18.08 -3.39
N THR A 329 9.19 17.87 -4.28
CA THR A 329 10.61 18.21 -4.03
C THR A 329 10.83 19.71 -3.87
N LYS A 330 10.24 20.54 -4.74
CA LYS A 330 10.39 22.00 -4.67
C LYS A 330 9.91 22.56 -3.34
N ARG A 331 8.79 22.04 -2.82
CA ARG A 331 8.22 22.45 -1.53
C ARG A 331 9.05 21.98 -0.33
N TYR A 332 9.84 20.93 -0.50
CA TYR A 332 10.75 20.43 0.54
C TYR A 332 12.05 21.22 0.60
N GLU A 333 12.61 21.59 -0.56
CA GLU A 333 13.86 22.34 -0.67
C GLU A 333 13.69 23.82 -0.39
N VAL A 334 12.57 24.39 -0.84
CA VAL A 334 12.24 25.80 -0.67
C VAL A 334 11.22 25.89 0.45
N GLY A 335 11.66 26.19 1.66
CA GLY A 335 10.79 26.63 2.76
C GLY A 335 10.16 27.99 2.46
N GLU A 336 9.39 28.11 1.38
CA GLU A 336 8.61 29.29 1.03
C GLU A 336 7.12 28.99 1.18
N TRP A 337 6.56 29.60 2.22
CA TRP A 337 5.13 29.80 2.40
C TRP A 337 4.86 31.26 2.04
N GLU A 338 4.23 31.50 0.90
CA GLU A 338 3.47 32.73 0.68
C GLU A 338 2.07 32.54 1.28
N THR A 339 1.96 32.79 2.58
CA THR A 339 0.68 33.17 3.18
C THR A 339 0.87 34.52 3.84
N GLY A 340 0.14 35.51 3.34
CA GLY A 340 0.12 36.86 3.88
C GLY A 340 -0.17 36.87 5.37
N ALA A 341 0.52 37.77 6.07
CA ALA A 341 0.33 38.15 7.47
C ALA A 341 0.59 37.06 8.53
N HIS A 342 1.86 36.69 8.72
CA HIS A 342 2.61 36.90 9.98
C HIS A 342 3.97 36.19 9.89
N ARG A 343 5.06 36.96 9.78
CA ARG A 343 6.44 36.46 9.81
C ARG A 343 6.80 35.89 11.19
N ARG A 344 7.12 34.59 11.27
CA ARG A 344 8.09 33.90 12.16
C ARG A 344 8.25 32.49 11.57
N ALA A 345 9.41 31.89 11.29
CA ALA A 345 10.83 32.22 11.38
C ALA A 345 11.57 31.39 10.28
N PRO A 346 12.75 31.79 9.81
CA PRO A 346 13.51 31.03 8.83
C PRO A 346 13.99 29.71 9.45
N PHE A 347 13.91 28.64 8.66
CA PHE A 347 14.40 27.30 8.94
C PHE A 347 15.91 27.38 9.22
N LEU A 348 16.29 27.55 10.49
CA LEU A 348 17.69 27.56 10.89
C LEU A 348 18.14 26.11 11.03
N GLN A 349 19.01 25.72 10.11
CA GLN A 349 19.90 24.56 10.20
C GLN A 349 20.77 24.70 11.45
N ARG A 350 20.25 24.37 12.63
CA ARG A 350 21.03 24.17 13.85
C ARG A 350 20.70 22.78 14.40
N ASP A 351 21.74 21.98 14.45
CA ASP A 351 21.82 20.66 15.08
C ASP A 351 21.10 19.51 14.37
N GLY A 352 21.65 19.11 13.22
CA GLY A 352 21.79 17.69 12.82
C GLY A 352 20.53 16.85 12.53
N GLN A 353 19.31 17.34 12.77
CA GLN A 353 18.08 16.60 12.49
C GLN A 353 17.46 17.07 11.17
N ARG A 354 17.65 16.29 10.09
CA ARG A 354 16.85 16.42 8.86
C ARG A 354 15.38 16.12 9.24
N ALA A 355 14.44 16.96 8.82
CA ALA A 355 13.02 16.71 9.02
C ALA A 355 12.62 15.38 8.34
N MET A 356 12.43 14.32 9.12
CA MET A 356 12.21 12.94 8.66
C MET A 356 10.81 12.64 8.09
N GLY A 357 10.10 13.65 7.59
CA GLY A 357 8.65 13.56 7.32
C GLY A 357 8.24 13.41 5.85
N LEU A 358 9.10 13.73 4.88
CA LEU A 358 8.76 13.69 3.46
C LEU A 358 9.69 12.77 2.69
N GLN A 359 9.11 11.88 1.91
CA GLN A 359 9.82 11.09 0.91
C GLN A 359 9.09 11.24 -0.45
N CYS A 360 9.84 11.41 -1.55
CA CYS A 360 9.32 11.57 -2.92
C CYS A 360 9.76 10.41 -3.82
N PHE A 361 8.84 9.83 -4.61
CA PHE A 361 9.05 8.51 -5.23
C PHE A 361 8.56 8.40 -6.67
N ARG A 362 9.26 7.58 -7.46
CA ARG A 362 8.81 6.94 -8.71
C ARG A 362 8.65 5.44 -8.41
N GLU A 363 7.50 4.83 -8.69
CA GLU A 363 7.16 3.44 -8.25
C GLU A 363 7.36 2.38 -9.35
N ASP A 364 8.58 1.93 -9.65
CA ASP A 364 8.74 0.84 -10.62
C ASP A 364 8.69 -0.54 -9.93
N ILE A 365 7.90 -1.48 -10.47
CA ILE A 365 7.69 -2.83 -9.91
C ILE A 365 8.57 -3.85 -10.61
N LYS A 366 9.33 -4.64 -9.85
CA LYS A 366 9.87 -5.95 -10.24
C LYS A 366 9.17 -7.05 -9.45
N ILE A 367 9.13 -8.25 -9.96
CA ILE A 367 8.55 -9.45 -9.36
C ILE A 367 9.71 -10.38 -8.99
N PHE A 368 9.61 -11.08 -7.88
CA PHE A 368 10.51 -12.17 -7.52
C PHE A 368 9.73 -13.45 -7.39
N LYS A 369 10.35 -14.54 -7.77
CA LYS A 369 9.83 -15.88 -7.46
C LYS A 369 10.68 -16.45 -6.35
N PRO A 370 10.34 -16.20 -5.07
CA PRO A 370 11.01 -16.96 -4.03
C PRO A 370 10.69 -18.45 -4.20
N TRP A 371 11.45 -19.30 -3.52
CA TRP A 371 11.26 -20.76 -3.40
C TRP A 371 9.93 -21.21 -2.78
N ILE A 372 8.97 -20.28 -2.67
CA ILE A 372 7.65 -20.45 -2.06
C ILE A 372 6.65 -20.50 -3.21
N ASP A 373 5.59 -21.29 -3.06
CA ASP A 373 4.46 -21.36 -4.01
C ASP A 373 3.70 -20.02 -4.24
N LYS A 374 4.21 -18.89 -3.74
CA LYS A 374 3.67 -17.52 -3.88
C LYS A 374 4.77 -16.56 -4.35
N GLU A 375 4.52 -15.85 -5.45
CA GLU A 375 5.41 -14.82 -6.00
C GLU A 375 5.52 -13.63 -5.02
N LEU A 376 6.70 -13.00 -4.88
CA LEU A 376 6.92 -11.71 -4.19
C LEU A 376 7.12 -10.61 -5.23
N SER A 377 7.11 -9.34 -4.85
CA SER A 377 7.50 -8.24 -5.74
C SER A 377 8.44 -7.23 -5.06
N LEU A 378 9.40 -6.72 -5.82
CA LEU A 378 10.19 -5.52 -5.51
C LEU A 378 9.44 -4.30 -6.01
N ILE A 379 9.44 -3.24 -5.23
CA ILE A 379 9.08 -1.92 -5.67
C ILE A 379 10.27 -1.04 -5.30
N TYR A 380 10.90 -0.38 -6.26
CA TYR A 380 12.10 0.42 -5.98
C TYR A 380 11.92 1.88 -6.39
N TRP A 381 12.66 2.78 -5.74
CA TRP A 381 12.47 4.23 -5.86
C TRP A 381 13.78 5.00 -5.80
N GLY A 382 13.86 6.19 -6.42
CA GLY A 382 14.82 7.22 -6.02
C GLY A 382 14.69 8.52 -6.81
N VAL A 383 15.43 9.54 -6.36
CA VAL A 383 15.40 10.89 -6.91
C VAL A 383 16.29 10.92 -8.15
N GLY A 384 15.69 11.01 -9.33
CA GLY A 384 16.46 11.21 -10.55
C GLY A 384 17.26 12.50 -10.44
N LYS A 385 18.60 12.40 -10.44
CA LYS A 385 19.43 13.57 -10.74
C LYS A 385 19.07 14.00 -12.16
N SER A 386 18.47 15.17 -12.31
CA SER A 386 18.29 15.76 -13.63
C SER A 386 19.69 16.07 -14.18
N ASP A 387 20.19 15.20 -15.03
CA ASP A 387 21.43 15.45 -15.75
C ASP A 387 21.13 16.47 -16.84
N SER A 388 21.21 17.76 -16.50
CA SER A 388 20.96 18.87 -17.41
C SER A 388 22.11 19.10 -18.40
N SER A 389 22.89 18.07 -18.71
CA SER A 389 24.04 18.15 -19.62
C SER A 389 24.03 17.04 -20.66
N ARG A 390 22.99 16.99 -21.49
CA ARG A 390 23.09 16.51 -22.88
C ARG A 390 22.23 17.40 -23.78
N LYS A 391 22.88 18.40 -24.37
CA LYS A 391 22.47 18.98 -25.65
C LYS A 391 23.09 18.17 -26.77
#